data_AF-A0A1E8BLE5-F1
#
_entry.id   AF-A0A1E8BLE5-F1
#
_cell.length_a   1.000
_cell.length_b   1.000
_cell.length_c   1.000
_cell.angle_alpha   90.00
_cell.angle_beta   90.00
_cell.angle_gamma   90.00
#
_symmetry.space_group_name_H-M   'P 1'
#
loop_
_entity.id
_entity.type
_entity.pdbx_description
1 polymer ?
#
loop_
_entity_poly.entity_id
_entity_poly.type
_entity_poly.pdbx_seq_one_letter_code
_entity_poly.pdbx_strand_id
1 'polypeptide(L)'
;MVQSLKENKTLKNALDAMKNTPIPVAVRMVDTGIGMRLPYIESSTVGEVAGKFSKASTAAKDDAYQLAKGSGGSGVSKEGSVAKETGKPSKVEFDKEVDKVMEEAGRNQPAYNRKPIQPKNYKKMEVNEDGTTTYTIASKSNGKEYKVTYDKNGHPIFNTHFDTTLPESKYLSGDSEQFTFCNKDLFEKAMKDSELKSKFTEAELELFKAGKKPSYYTWHHHQDKGKMQLVDYFEHEVARHTGGRAYWGGGRDGRNGKIKRIIINRIRELFSWKE
;
A
#
# COMPACT_ATOMS: atom_id res chain seq x y z
N MET A 1 -37.73 25.81 15.41
CA MET A 1 -36.90 25.28 16.52
C MET A 1 -36.13 24.08 15.97
N VAL A 2 -34.84 24.24 15.66
CA VAL A 2 -34.01 23.18 15.06
C VAL A 2 -33.55 22.27 16.18
N GLN A 3 -33.93 21.01 16.11
CA GLN A 3 -33.57 20.01 17.11
C GLN A 3 -32.06 19.73 17.01
N SER A 4 -31.32 19.87 18.11
CA SER A 4 -29.87 19.73 18.09
C SER A 4 -29.46 18.30 17.70
N LEU A 5 -28.27 18.15 17.08
CA LEU A 5 -27.66 16.87 16.68
C LEU A 5 -27.62 15.80 17.80
N LYS A 6 -27.75 16.20 19.08
CA LYS A 6 -27.79 15.30 20.24
C LYS A 6 -29.13 14.58 20.45
N GLU A 7 -30.22 15.03 19.83
CA GLU A 7 -31.58 14.54 20.12
C GLU A 7 -32.16 13.58 19.07
N ASN A 8 -31.48 13.39 17.93
CA ASN A 8 -31.93 12.42 16.94
C ASN A 8 -31.50 11.00 17.36
N LYS A 9 -32.39 10.34 18.12
CA LYS A 9 -32.21 8.98 18.65
C LYS A 9 -31.81 7.97 17.55
N THR A 10 -32.30 8.15 16.33
CA THR A 10 -31.98 7.31 15.17
C THR A 10 -30.53 7.49 14.71
N LEU A 11 -30.04 8.73 14.61
CA LEU A 11 -28.65 9.03 14.24
C LEU A 11 -27.66 8.60 15.31
N LYS A 12 -28.01 8.75 16.60
CA LYS A 12 -27.18 8.28 17.72
C LYS A 12 -27.06 6.76 17.71
N ASN A 13 -28.16 6.04 17.47
CA ASN A 13 -28.16 4.59 17.36
C ASN A 13 -27.36 4.11 16.13
N ALA A 14 -27.45 4.83 14.99
CA ALA A 14 -26.65 4.54 13.81
C ALA A 14 -25.15 4.74 14.09
N LEU A 15 -24.77 5.82 14.79
CA LEU A 15 -23.40 6.12 15.16
C LEU A 15 -22.81 5.13 16.17
N ASP A 16 -23.60 4.69 17.14
CA ASP A 16 -23.16 3.69 18.12
C ASP A 16 -23.11 2.28 17.51
N ALA A 17 -23.97 1.96 16.54
CA ALA A 17 -23.85 0.75 15.73
C ALA A 17 -22.59 0.78 14.84
N MET A 18 -22.30 1.93 14.21
CA MET A 18 -21.06 2.14 13.44
C MET A 18 -19.82 1.88 14.29
N LYS A 19 -19.73 2.49 15.48
CA LYS A 19 -18.56 2.36 16.36
C LYS A 19 -18.24 0.93 16.76
N ASN A 20 -19.24 0.06 16.85
CA ASN A 20 -19.06 -1.33 17.25
C ASN A 20 -19.03 -2.29 16.06
N THR A 21 -19.09 -1.77 14.82
CA THR A 21 -19.13 -2.62 13.63
C THR A 21 -17.74 -3.19 13.35
N PRO A 22 -17.58 -4.53 13.28
CA PRO A 22 -16.31 -5.15 12.95
C PRO A 22 -15.90 -4.85 11.50
N ILE A 23 -14.68 -4.37 11.31
CA ILE A 23 -14.02 -4.13 10.03
C ILE A 23 -12.80 -5.05 9.91
N PRO A 24 -12.60 -5.71 8.76
CA PRO A 24 -11.47 -6.60 8.55
C PRO A 24 -10.15 -5.81 8.60
N VAL A 25 -9.33 -6.04 9.61
CA VAL A 25 -8.02 -5.40 9.76
C VAL A 25 -6.86 -6.30 9.33
N ALA A 26 -7.05 -7.62 9.42
CA ALA A 26 -6.07 -8.60 8.97
C ALA A 26 -6.75 -9.91 8.56
N VAL A 27 -6.08 -10.71 7.71
CA VAL A 27 -6.49 -12.08 7.38
C VAL A 27 -5.41 -13.02 7.90
N ARG A 28 -5.76 -13.87 8.87
CA ARG A 28 -4.88 -14.84 9.52
C ARG A 28 -5.25 -16.27 9.13
N MET A 29 -4.36 -17.21 9.43
CA MET A 29 -4.61 -18.65 9.29
C MET A 29 -4.55 -19.26 10.69
N VAL A 30 -5.59 -19.95 11.14
CA VAL A 30 -5.59 -20.71 12.40
C VAL A 30 -5.27 -22.17 12.12
N ASP A 31 -4.36 -22.75 12.91
CA ASP A 31 -4.06 -24.19 12.86
C ASP A 31 -5.10 -24.92 13.74
N THR A 32 -5.88 -25.82 13.16
CA THR A 32 -7.00 -26.45 13.86
C THR A 32 -6.58 -27.63 14.73
N GLY A 33 -5.28 -27.97 14.77
CA GLY A 33 -4.75 -29.11 15.54
C GLY A 33 -4.97 -30.48 14.88
N ILE A 34 -5.70 -30.54 13.76
CA ILE A 34 -5.97 -31.76 12.97
C ILE A 34 -5.25 -31.73 11.60
N GLY A 35 -4.21 -30.90 11.46
CA GLY A 35 -3.44 -30.76 10.22
C GLY A 35 -4.09 -29.90 9.14
N MET A 36 -5.17 -29.17 9.47
CA MET A 36 -5.84 -28.22 8.58
C MET A 36 -5.61 -26.77 9.05
N ARG A 37 -5.43 -25.85 8.11
CA ARG A 37 -5.32 -24.40 8.38
C ARG A 37 -6.48 -23.64 7.75
N LEU A 38 -7.27 -22.97 8.57
CA LEU A 38 -8.43 -22.18 8.13
C LEU A 38 -8.10 -20.68 8.12
N PRO A 39 -8.39 -19.95 7.02
CA PRO A 39 -8.30 -18.50 7.03
C PRO A 39 -9.39 -17.92 7.93
N TYR A 40 -9.04 -16.95 8.78
CA TYR A 40 -10.00 -16.13 9.50
C TYR A 40 -9.64 -14.66 9.38
N ILE A 41 -10.65 -13.82 9.41
CA ILE A 41 -10.52 -12.38 9.28
C ILE A 41 -10.51 -11.81 10.70
N GLU A 42 -9.39 -11.22 11.12
CA GLU A 42 -9.39 -10.37 12.31
C GLU A 42 -10.12 -9.09 11.99
N SER A 43 -10.97 -8.68 12.92
CA SER A 43 -11.73 -7.45 12.81
C SER A 43 -11.47 -6.55 14.01
N SER A 44 -11.32 -5.25 13.76
CA SER A 44 -11.42 -4.20 14.79
C SER A 44 -12.75 -3.48 14.62
N THR A 45 -13.15 -2.65 15.57
CA THR A 45 -14.36 -1.86 15.41
C THR A 45 -14.06 -0.50 14.78
N VAL A 46 -14.99 0.05 13.98
CA VAL A 46 -14.84 1.39 13.39
C VAL A 46 -14.63 2.45 14.49
N GLY A 47 -15.18 2.25 15.68
CA GLY A 47 -15.05 3.13 16.83
C GLY A 47 -13.70 3.04 17.53
N GLU A 48 -13.03 1.89 17.53
CA GLU A 48 -11.64 1.77 17.99
C GLU A 48 -10.67 2.45 17.02
N VAL A 49 -10.91 2.31 15.73
CA VAL A 49 -10.13 2.99 14.68
C VAL A 49 -10.36 4.50 14.78
N ALA A 50 -11.62 4.97 14.80
CA ALA A 50 -12.01 6.38 14.92
C ALA A 50 -11.68 7.02 16.29
N GLY A 51 -11.76 6.26 17.39
CA GLY A 51 -11.51 6.73 18.75
C GLY A 51 -10.05 7.12 19.00
N LYS A 52 -9.10 6.46 18.31
CA LYS A 52 -7.69 6.85 18.32
C LYS A 52 -7.43 8.18 17.60
N PHE A 53 -8.31 8.62 16.68
CA PHE A 53 -8.21 9.93 16.03
C PHE A 53 -8.64 11.11 16.93
N SER A 54 -9.47 10.89 17.96
CA SER A 54 -9.90 11.98 18.85
C SER A 54 -8.77 12.48 19.77
N LYS A 55 -7.81 11.60 20.12
CA LYS A 55 -6.62 11.96 20.91
C LYS A 55 -5.48 12.53 20.06
N ALA A 56 -5.35 12.13 18.80
CA ALA A 56 -4.35 12.70 17.89
C ALA A 56 -4.79 14.03 17.25
N SER A 57 -6.10 14.23 16.99
CA SER A 57 -6.63 15.49 16.46
C SER A 57 -6.65 16.62 17.49
N THR A 58 -6.65 16.33 18.79
CA THR A 58 -6.54 17.38 19.83
C THR A 58 -5.10 17.86 19.95
N ALA A 59 -4.11 16.96 19.85
CA ALA A 59 -2.69 17.33 19.83
C ALA A 59 -2.28 18.11 18.55
N ALA A 60 -2.83 17.78 17.38
CA ALA A 60 -2.46 18.47 16.12
C ALA A 60 -3.18 19.81 15.88
N LYS A 61 -4.20 20.15 16.68
CA LYS A 61 -4.93 21.44 16.54
C LYS A 61 -4.27 22.56 17.33
N ASP A 62 -3.54 22.26 18.39
CA ASP A 62 -2.87 23.29 19.20
C ASP A 62 -1.61 23.82 18.50
N ASP A 63 -0.90 23.00 17.72
CA ASP A 63 0.31 23.42 16.99
C ASP A 63 -0.01 24.21 15.70
N ALA A 64 -1.13 23.90 15.03
CA ALA A 64 -1.52 24.58 13.79
C ALA A 64 -2.16 25.96 14.03
N TYR A 65 -2.59 26.29 15.26
CA TYR A 65 -3.21 27.57 15.60
C TYR A 65 -2.18 28.69 15.88
N GLN A 66 -0.89 28.37 16.02
CA GLN A 66 0.16 29.36 16.27
C GLN A 66 0.92 29.84 15.03
N LEU A 67 0.64 29.29 13.83
CA LEU A 67 1.39 29.64 12.61
C LEU A 67 0.63 30.54 11.62
N ALA A 68 -0.63 30.88 11.87
CA ALA A 68 -1.48 31.61 10.92
C ALA A 68 -2.10 32.89 11.52
N LYS A 69 -1.27 33.78 12.06
CA LYS A 69 -1.61 35.19 12.31
C LYS A 69 -0.52 36.10 11.72
N GLY A 70 -0.69 36.44 10.45
CA GLY A 70 0.09 37.48 9.79
C GLY A 70 -0.60 37.94 8.50
N SER A 71 -1.12 39.18 8.51
CA SER A 71 -1.58 39.99 7.37
C SER A 71 -2.84 39.47 6.64
N GLY A 72 -4.05 40.03 6.83
CA GLY A 72 -4.54 41.31 6.27
C GLY A 72 -5.27 41.02 4.94
N GLY A 73 -6.47 41.49 4.57
CA GLY A 73 -7.50 42.41 5.06
C GLY A 73 -8.52 42.61 3.90
N SER A 74 -9.71 43.16 4.20
CA SER A 74 -10.83 43.53 3.27
C SER A 74 -11.57 42.39 2.54
N GLY A 75 -12.90 42.30 2.44
CA GLY A 75 -14.03 43.16 2.81
C GLY A 75 -15.21 42.87 1.85
N VAL A 76 -16.46 43.05 2.33
CA VAL A 76 -17.73 43.20 1.57
C VAL A 76 -18.68 41.97 1.43
N SER A 77 -19.60 41.92 2.40
CA SER A 77 -21.08 41.83 2.39
C SER A 77 -21.93 40.83 1.56
N LYS A 78 -22.79 40.15 2.34
CA LYS A 78 -24.27 40.06 2.28
C LYS A 78 -24.98 38.81 1.69
N GLU A 79 -25.66 38.16 2.65
CA GLU A 79 -27.05 37.66 2.63
C GLU A 79 -27.48 36.62 1.59
N GLY A 80 -27.84 35.45 2.12
CA GLY A 80 -29.04 34.75 1.70
C GLY A 80 -28.82 33.53 0.82
N SER A 81 -28.60 32.38 1.45
CA SER A 81 -29.20 31.10 1.04
C SER A 81 -28.94 30.08 2.14
N VAL A 82 -29.98 29.76 2.92
CA VAL A 82 -30.02 28.55 3.71
C VAL A 82 -30.16 27.39 2.73
N ALA A 83 -29.04 26.93 2.18
CA ALA A 83 -29.01 25.69 1.41
C ALA A 83 -28.93 24.54 2.43
N LYS A 84 -30.03 23.78 2.54
CA LYS A 84 -29.99 22.39 2.97
C LYS A 84 -29.09 21.64 1.98
N GLU A 85 -27.81 21.50 2.26
CA GLU A 85 -26.97 20.55 1.54
C GLU A 85 -26.83 19.26 2.34
N THR A 86 -27.83 18.40 2.20
CA THR A 86 -27.65 16.94 2.26
C THR A 86 -26.93 16.46 0.99
N GLY A 87 -25.80 17.10 0.66
CA GLY A 87 -25.05 16.90 -0.57
C GLY A 87 -24.19 15.64 -0.49
N LYS A 88 -24.30 14.78 -1.50
CA LYS A 88 -23.41 13.63 -1.71
C LYS A 88 -21.96 14.14 -1.81
N PRO A 89 -21.00 13.61 -1.04
CA PRO A 89 -19.63 14.12 -1.07
C PRO A 89 -19.01 13.94 -2.46
N SER A 90 -18.10 14.83 -2.83
CA SER A 90 -17.45 14.84 -4.13
C SER A 90 -16.58 13.59 -4.32
N LYS A 91 -16.34 13.19 -5.58
CA LYS A 91 -15.40 12.10 -5.91
C LYS A 91 -14.01 12.33 -5.30
N VAL A 92 -13.56 13.58 -5.24
CA VAL A 92 -12.26 13.95 -4.66
C VAL A 92 -12.23 13.65 -3.15
N GLU A 93 -13.32 13.93 -2.43
CA GLU A 93 -13.42 13.60 -1.00
C GLU A 93 -13.47 12.09 -0.77
N PHE A 94 -14.08 11.34 -1.68
CA PHE A 94 -14.05 9.87 -1.65
C PHE A 94 -12.64 9.33 -1.69
N ASP A 95 -11.90 9.76 -2.71
CA ASP A 95 -10.60 9.19 -3.02
C ASP A 95 -9.64 9.50 -1.87
N LYS A 96 -9.75 10.70 -1.27
CA LYS A 96 -9.06 11.07 -0.04
C LYS A 96 -9.42 10.17 1.14
N GLU A 97 -10.69 9.81 1.31
CA GLU A 97 -11.12 8.94 2.41
C GLU A 97 -10.66 7.50 2.20
N VAL A 98 -10.73 7.00 0.96
CA VAL A 98 -10.16 5.70 0.56
C VAL A 98 -8.66 5.67 0.86
N ASP A 99 -7.92 6.71 0.46
CA ASP A 99 -6.47 6.76 0.67
C ASP A 99 -6.12 6.73 2.17
N LYS A 100 -6.81 7.50 3.02
CA LYS A 100 -6.61 7.47 4.49
C LYS A 100 -6.85 6.07 5.08
N VAL A 101 -7.94 5.41 4.69
CA VAL A 101 -8.25 4.06 5.18
C VAL A 101 -7.22 3.05 4.68
N MET A 102 -6.73 3.20 3.44
CA MET A 102 -5.68 2.37 2.87
C MET A 102 -4.33 2.56 3.59
N GLU A 103 -3.95 3.80 3.93
CA GLU A 103 -2.77 4.10 4.74
C GLU A 103 -2.83 3.41 6.10
N GLU A 104 -3.93 3.60 6.82
CA GLU A 104 -4.11 3.02 8.15
C GLU A 104 -4.10 1.48 8.09
N ALA A 105 -4.77 0.89 7.10
CA ALA A 105 -4.74 -0.56 6.88
C ALA A 105 -3.33 -1.05 6.53
N GLY A 106 -2.57 -0.29 5.75
CA GLY A 106 -1.18 -0.58 5.40
C GLY A 106 -0.24 -0.50 6.60
N ARG A 107 -0.42 0.51 7.48
CA ARG A 107 0.34 0.66 8.73
C ARG A 107 0.10 -0.51 9.67
N ASN A 108 -1.14 -0.97 9.80
CA ASN A 108 -1.55 -1.98 10.76
C ASN A 108 -1.56 -3.43 10.22
N GLN A 109 -0.82 -3.72 9.13
CA GLN A 109 -0.65 -5.11 8.71
C GLN A 109 0.04 -5.96 9.79
N PRO A 110 -0.38 -7.21 10.01
CA PRO A 110 0.25 -8.08 10.98
C PRO A 110 1.69 -8.39 10.56
N ALA A 111 2.57 -8.56 11.55
CA ALA A 111 3.94 -8.97 11.30
C ALA A 111 3.98 -10.34 10.62
N TYR A 112 4.80 -10.46 9.57
CA TYR A 112 5.07 -11.73 8.93
C TYR A 112 5.98 -12.58 9.82
N ASN A 113 5.52 -13.78 10.19
CA ASN A 113 6.19 -14.64 11.18
C ASN A 113 6.68 -15.98 10.62
N ARG A 114 6.67 -16.16 9.29
CA ARG A 114 7.14 -17.40 8.66
C ARG A 114 8.58 -17.24 8.19
N LYS A 115 9.29 -18.35 8.05
CA LYS A 115 10.63 -18.34 7.48
C LYS A 115 10.56 -17.94 5.99
N PRO A 116 11.45 -17.05 5.52
CA PRO A 116 11.51 -16.68 4.11
C PRO A 116 11.80 -17.91 3.24
N ILE A 117 11.15 -17.97 2.08
CA ILE A 117 11.37 -19.05 1.12
C ILE A 117 12.68 -18.77 0.40
N GLN A 118 13.44 -19.84 0.15
CA GLN A 118 14.66 -19.80 -0.66
C GLN A 118 14.54 -20.81 -1.83
N PRO A 119 15.41 -20.71 -2.85
CA PRO A 119 15.48 -21.66 -3.95
C PRO A 119 15.72 -23.09 -3.45
N LYS A 120 14.90 -24.04 -3.93
CA LYS A 120 15.10 -25.49 -3.67
C LYS A 120 15.73 -26.22 -4.84
N ASN A 121 15.58 -25.67 -6.05
CA ASN A 121 16.10 -26.25 -7.28
C ASN A 121 17.18 -25.29 -7.78
N TYR A 122 18.44 -25.69 -7.63
CA TYR A 122 19.61 -24.92 -8.06
C TYR A 122 20.67 -25.87 -8.60
N LYS A 123 21.55 -25.36 -9.47
CA LYS A 123 22.71 -26.09 -9.98
C LYS A 123 23.84 -26.09 -8.95
N LYS A 124 24.05 -24.95 -8.30
CA LYS A 124 25.12 -24.75 -7.31
C LYS A 124 24.65 -23.82 -6.18
N MET A 125 25.13 -24.07 -4.97
CA MET A 125 24.94 -23.22 -3.79
C MET A 125 26.31 -22.98 -3.15
N GLU A 126 26.62 -21.72 -2.87
CA GLU A 126 27.89 -21.29 -2.27
C GLU A 126 27.60 -20.38 -1.09
N VAL A 127 28.15 -20.71 0.09
CA VAL A 127 28.06 -19.84 1.27
C VAL A 127 29.28 -18.93 1.27
N ASN A 128 29.06 -17.63 1.29
CA ASN A 128 30.11 -16.61 1.25
C ASN A 128 30.64 -16.32 2.67
N GLU A 129 31.84 -15.76 2.77
CA GLU A 129 32.49 -15.44 4.05
C GLU A 129 31.69 -14.47 4.92
N ASP A 130 30.94 -13.56 4.28
CA ASP A 130 30.08 -12.60 4.96
C ASP A 130 28.79 -13.22 5.53
N GLY A 131 28.52 -14.50 5.27
CA GLY A 131 27.34 -15.26 5.68
C GLY A 131 26.16 -15.20 4.71
N THR A 132 26.31 -14.56 3.55
CA THR A 132 25.32 -14.62 2.46
C THR A 132 25.43 -15.95 1.71
N THR A 133 24.40 -16.31 0.93
CA THR A 133 24.40 -17.55 0.14
C THR A 133 24.07 -17.26 -1.33
N THR A 134 24.95 -17.66 -2.24
CA THR A 134 24.77 -17.49 -3.68
C THR A 134 24.25 -18.78 -4.31
N TYR A 135 23.12 -18.67 -5.03
CA TYR A 135 22.56 -19.76 -5.82
C TYR A 135 22.82 -19.54 -7.31
N THR A 136 23.32 -20.56 -8.00
CA THR A 136 23.34 -20.60 -9.47
C THR A 136 22.15 -21.41 -9.96
N ILE A 137 21.27 -20.78 -10.74
CA ILE A 137 19.98 -21.36 -11.18
C ILE A 137 19.82 -21.13 -12.69
N ALA A 138 19.40 -22.17 -13.42
CA ALA A 138 19.01 -22.02 -14.82
C ALA A 138 17.54 -21.60 -14.91
N SER A 139 17.25 -20.51 -15.63
CA SER A 139 15.87 -20.11 -15.93
C SER A 139 15.24 -21.12 -16.89
N LYS A 140 14.05 -21.59 -16.52
CA LYS A 140 13.24 -22.44 -17.41
C LYS A 140 12.67 -21.68 -18.60
N SER A 141 12.58 -20.35 -18.49
CA SER A 141 11.94 -19.49 -19.48
C SER A 141 12.89 -19.12 -20.62
N ASN A 142 14.20 -19.05 -20.35
CA ASN A 142 15.18 -18.70 -21.40
C ASN A 142 16.43 -19.60 -21.45
N GLY A 143 16.55 -20.61 -20.57
CA GLY A 143 17.66 -21.55 -20.53
C GLY A 143 18.99 -21.00 -19.99
N LYS A 144 19.09 -19.69 -19.71
CA LYS A 144 20.31 -19.06 -19.20
C LYS A 144 20.49 -19.29 -17.70
N GLU A 145 21.73 -19.25 -17.26
CA GLU A 145 22.10 -19.33 -15.85
C GLU A 145 22.18 -17.93 -15.23
N TYR A 146 21.67 -17.85 -14.01
CA TYR A 146 21.66 -16.65 -13.19
C TYR A 146 22.26 -16.98 -11.83
N LYS A 147 23.07 -16.06 -11.30
CA LYS A 147 23.63 -16.12 -9.96
C LYS A 147 22.93 -15.09 -9.09
N VAL A 148 22.25 -15.55 -8.03
CA VAL A 148 21.52 -14.66 -7.12
C VAL A 148 21.97 -14.92 -5.69
N THR A 149 22.42 -13.86 -5.04
CA THR A 149 22.87 -13.88 -3.64
C THR A 149 21.67 -13.62 -2.72
N TYR A 150 21.61 -14.33 -1.61
CA TYR A 150 20.61 -14.16 -0.56
C TYR A 150 21.30 -13.72 0.72
N ASP A 151 20.68 -12.77 1.42
CA ASP A 151 21.15 -12.30 2.71
C ASP A 151 21.01 -13.38 3.81
N LYS A 152 21.50 -13.07 5.02
CA LYS A 152 21.44 -13.96 6.19
C LYS A 152 20.02 -14.32 6.62
N ASN A 153 19.04 -13.51 6.23
CA ASN A 153 17.63 -13.70 6.54
C ASN A 153 16.90 -14.51 5.46
N GLY A 154 17.55 -14.77 4.32
CA GLY A 154 16.97 -15.51 3.19
C GLY A 154 16.20 -14.62 2.22
N HIS A 155 16.55 -13.34 2.11
CA HIS A 155 16.03 -12.42 1.09
C HIS A 155 17.03 -12.24 -0.05
N PRO A 156 16.60 -12.24 -1.32
CA PRO A 156 17.50 -12.02 -2.45
C PRO A 156 18.03 -10.59 -2.46
N ILE A 157 19.31 -10.46 -2.80
CA ILE A 157 20.01 -9.21 -3.05
C ILE A 157 20.11 -9.07 -4.57
N PHE A 158 19.17 -8.34 -5.17
CA PHE A 158 19.12 -8.16 -6.62
C PHE A 158 20.05 -7.04 -7.10
N ASN A 159 20.50 -7.17 -8.34
CA ASN A 159 21.08 -6.03 -9.06
C ASN A 159 19.97 -5.04 -9.47
N THR A 160 19.73 -4.05 -8.62
CA THR A 160 18.67 -3.05 -8.85
C THR A 160 19.09 -1.98 -9.85
N HIS A 161 18.20 -1.66 -10.79
CA HIS A 161 18.37 -0.56 -11.74
C HIS A 161 17.86 0.76 -11.16
N PHE A 162 16.87 0.69 -10.27
CA PHE A 162 16.26 1.85 -9.62
C PHE A 162 15.42 1.41 -8.42
N ASP A 163 15.58 2.14 -7.31
CA ASP A 163 14.81 1.95 -6.08
C ASP A 163 13.82 3.12 -5.90
N THR A 164 12.61 2.80 -5.45
CA THR A 164 11.63 3.81 -5.02
C THR A 164 10.83 3.35 -3.81
N THR A 165 10.06 4.26 -3.24
CA THR A 165 9.19 4.00 -2.09
C THR A 165 7.76 4.34 -2.46
N LEU A 166 6.85 3.38 -2.29
CA LEU A 166 5.42 3.62 -2.44
C LEU A 166 4.90 4.56 -1.34
N PRO A 167 3.93 5.43 -1.64
CA PRO A 167 3.15 6.07 -0.58
C PRO A 167 2.36 5.01 0.19
N GLU A 168 2.13 5.25 1.48
CA GLU A 168 1.47 4.29 2.38
C GLU A 168 0.08 3.87 1.87
N SER A 169 -0.67 4.80 1.26
CA SER A 169 -2.00 4.54 0.67
C SER A 169 -1.95 3.48 -0.44
N LYS A 170 -0.78 3.21 -1.01
CA LYS A 170 -0.58 2.21 -2.05
C LYS A 170 -0.05 0.88 -1.56
N TYR A 171 0.29 0.72 -0.27
CA TYR A 171 0.86 -0.54 0.23
C TYR A 171 -0.04 -1.75 -0.04
N LEU A 172 -1.36 -1.57 0.08
CA LEU A 172 -2.35 -2.63 -0.14
C LEU A 172 -3.07 -2.56 -1.49
N SER A 173 -2.65 -1.65 -2.38
CA SER A 173 -3.14 -1.59 -3.76
C SER A 173 -2.64 -2.76 -4.59
N GLY A 174 -3.31 -3.05 -5.71
CA GLY A 174 -2.94 -4.14 -6.63
C GLY A 174 -1.59 -3.93 -7.33
N ASP A 175 -0.98 -5.00 -7.82
CA ASP A 175 0.34 -4.96 -8.49
C ASP A 175 0.31 -3.98 -9.68
N SER A 176 -0.77 -3.97 -10.47
CA SER A 176 -0.91 -3.03 -11.58
C SER A 176 -0.82 -1.57 -11.13
N GLU A 177 -1.49 -1.20 -10.03
CA GLU A 177 -1.50 0.19 -9.56
C GLU A 177 -0.14 0.58 -8.98
N GLN A 178 0.46 -0.30 -8.18
CA GLN A 178 1.78 -0.07 -7.61
C GLN A 178 2.84 0.05 -8.71
N PHE A 179 2.83 -0.84 -9.71
CA PHE A 179 3.81 -0.83 -10.80
C PHE A 179 3.62 0.40 -11.68
N THR A 180 2.38 0.80 -11.98
CA THR A 180 2.13 2.05 -12.70
C THR A 180 2.66 3.27 -11.94
N PHE A 181 2.50 3.31 -10.61
CA PHE A 181 3.11 4.36 -9.79
C PHE A 181 4.63 4.33 -9.90
N CYS A 182 5.26 3.18 -9.69
CA CYS A 182 6.72 3.06 -9.69
C CYS A 182 7.33 3.41 -11.06
N ASN A 183 6.68 3.02 -12.15
CA ASN A 183 7.10 3.37 -13.52
C ASN A 183 7.07 4.89 -13.74
N LYS A 184 6.00 5.56 -13.31
CA LYS A 184 5.88 7.02 -13.46
C LYS A 184 6.86 7.77 -12.57
N ASP A 185 7.04 7.32 -11.33
CA ASP A 185 8.04 7.90 -10.41
C ASP A 185 9.47 7.76 -10.95
N LEU A 186 9.82 6.61 -11.53
CA LEU A 186 11.10 6.42 -12.21
C LEU A 186 11.27 7.43 -13.33
N PHE A 187 10.29 7.56 -14.23
CA PHE A 187 10.34 8.53 -15.32
C PHE A 187 10.52 9.96 -14.81
N GLU A 188 9.72 10.39 -13.85
CA GLU A 188 9.77 11.74 -13.28
C GLU A 188 11.13 12.05 -12.64
N LYS A 189 11.74 11.07 -11.96
CA LYS A 189 13.08 11.22 -11.38
C LYS A 189 14.17 11.20 -12.45
N ALA A 190 14.07 10.32 -13.45
CA ALA A 190 15.01 10.27 -14.57
C ALA A 190 15.01 11.59 -15.36
N MET A 191 13.88 12.29 -15.50
CA MET A 191 13.86 13.60 -16.16
C MET A 191 14.58 14.70 -15.38
N LYS A 192 14.88 14.49 -14.09
CA LYS A 192 15.55 15.43 -13.20
C LYS A 192 17.00 15.03 -12.87
N ASP A 193 17.40 13.82 -13.25
CA ASP A 193 18.69 13.23 -12.94
C ASP A 193 19.28 12.62 -14.22
N SER A 194 20.30 13.29 -14.77
CA SER A 194 20.97 12.87 -16.00
C SER A 194 21.68 11.52 -15.88
N GLU A 195 22.19 11.16 -14.69
CA GLU A 195 22.84 9.87 -14.48
C GLU A 195 21.80 8.75 -14.50
N LEU A 196 20.69 8.92 -13.80
CA LEU A 196 19.58 7.97 -13.83
C LEU A 196 18.98 7.85 -15.23
N LYS A 197 18.78 8.99 -15.94
CA LYS A 197 18.30 8.99 -17.32
C LYS A 197 19.19 8.16 -18.24
N SER A 198 20.51 8.27 -18.10
CA SER A 198 21.49 7.58 -18.95
C SER A 198 21.46 6.05 -18.82
N LYS A 199 20.82 5.51 -17.77
CA LYS A 199 20.66 4.06 -17.58
C LYS A 199 19.59 3.45 -18.49
N PHE A 200 18.75 4.27 -19.12
CA PHE A 200 17.61 3.83 -19.91
C PHE A 200 17.62 4.47 -21.31
N THR A 201 17.16 3.71 -22.29
CA THR A 201 16.92 4.20 -23.65
C THR A 201 15.68 5.06 -23.70
N GLU A 202 15.57 5.91 -24.73
CA GLU A 202 14.40 6.77 -24.94
C GLU A 202 13.09 5.96 -25.04
N ALA A 203 13.13 4.79 -25.69
CA ALA A 203 11.96 3.90 -25.80
C ALA A 203 11.51 3.33 -24.44
N GLU A 204 12.45 3.00 -23.56
CA GLU A 204 12.13 2.55 -22.19
C GLU A 204 11.56 3.70 -21.36
N LEU A 205 12.12 4.91 -21.48
CA LEU A 205 11.62 6.10 -20.79
C LEU A 205 10.18 6.44 -21.22
N GLU A 206 9.84 6.32 -22.50
CA GLU A 206 8.46 6.51 -22.96
C GLU A 206 7.50 5.42 -22.43
N LEU A 207 7.96 4.18 -22.24
CA LEU A 207 7.18 3.15 -21.55
C LEU A 207 6.95 3.55 -20.08
N PHE A 208 7.98 3.98 -19.37
CA PHE A 208 7.89 4.40 -17.97
C PHE A 208 6.94 5.57 -17.76
N LYS A 209 7.01 6.58 -18.64
CA LYS A 209 6.07 7.71 -18.72
C LYS A 209 4.62 7.26 -18.90
N ALA A 210 4.39 6.25 -19.74
CA ALA A 210 3.08 5.63 -19.92
C ALA A 210 2.64 4.71 -18.76
N GLY A 211 3.44 4.62 -17.68
CA GLY A 211 3.16 3.77 -16.53
C GLY A 211 3.43 2.28 -16.79
N LYS A 212 4.21 1.97 -17.83
CA LYS A 212 4.60 0.61 -18.24
C LYS A 212 6.12 0.43 -18.06
N LYS A 213 6.58 -0.79 -18.24
CA LYS A 213 8.00 -1.14 -18.26
C LYS A 213 8.27 -2.09 -19.43
N PRO A 214 9.50 -2.17 -19.94
CA PRO A 214 9.94 -3.26 -20.80
C PRO A 214 9.67 -4.64 -20.19
N SER A 215 9.45 -5.65 -21.02
CA SER A 215 9.12 -7.00 -20.57
C SER A 215 10.25 -7.72 -19.86
N TYR A 216 11.51 -7.32 -20.10
CA TYR A 216 12.69 -7.87 -19.43
C TYR A 216 12.98 -7.25 -18.06
N TYR A 217 12.19 -6.28 -17.60
CA TYR A 217 12.24 -5.81 -16.21
C TYR A 217 11.06 -6.32 -15.39
N THR A 218 11.19 -6.27 -14.07
CA THR A 218 10.07 -6.38 -13.13
C THR A 218 10.28 -5.56 -11.87
N TRP A 219 9.16 -5.20 -11.24
CA TRP A 219 9.18 -4.56 -9.94
C TRP A 219 9.16 -5.64 -8.86
N HIS A 220 10.22 -5.68 -8.08
CA HIS A 220 10.36 -6.49 -6.89
C HIS A 220 9.84 -5.72 -5.67
N HIS A 221 8.94 -6.33 -4.91
CA HIS A 221 8.54 -5.85 -3.59
C HIS A 221 9.60 -6.25 -2.57
N HIS A 222 10.37 -5.30 -2.06
CA HIS A 222 11.39 -5.54 -1.03
C HIS A 222 10.73 -5.81 0.34
N GLN A 223 11.43 -6.50 1.25
CA GLN A 223 10.92 -6.79 2.60
C GLN A 223 10.69 -5.54 3.43
N ASP A 224 11.50 -4.50 3.22
CA ASP A 224 11.29 -3.18 3.81
C ASP A 224 10.00 -2.55 3.29
N LYS A 225 9.25 -1.94 4.20
CA LYS A 225 7.91 -1.45 3.94
C LYS A 225 7.90 -0.40 2.83
N GLY A 226 7.11 -0.64 1.80
CA GLY A 226 6.95 0.29 0.68
C GLY A 226 8.11 0.34 -0.30
N LYS A 227 9.28 -0.24 0.01
CA LYS A 227 10.43 -0.23 -0.89
C LYS A 227 10.18 -1.14 -2.09
N MET A 228 10.41 -0.59 -3.27
CA MET A 228 10.24 -1.23 -4.57
C MET A 228 11.53 -1.12 -5.36
N GLN A 229 11.90 -2.19 -6.06
CA GLN A 229 13.15 -2.24 -6.83
C GLN A 229 12.85 -2.69 -8.26
N LEU A 230 13.37 -1.95 -9.24
CA LEU A 230 13.32 -2.38 -10.64
C LEU A 230 14.50 -3.32 -10.90
N VAL A 231 14.21 -4.56 -11.27
CA VAL A 231 15.21 -5.64 -11.42
C VAL A 231 15.01 -6.38 -12.75
N ASP A 232 16.02 -7.10 -13.21
CA ASP A 232 15.88 -8.01 -14.36
C ASP A 232 14.80 -9.07 -14.09
N TYR A 233 13.94 -9.29 -15.07
CA TYR A 233 12.80 -10.20 -14.95
C TYR A 233 13.26 -11.64 -14.70
N PHE A 234 14.29 -12.11 -15.41
CA PHE A 234 14.73 -13.49 -15.35
C PHE A 234 15.55 -13.76 -14.08
N GLU A 235 16.36 -12.81 -13.64
CA GLU A 235 17.01 -12.86 -12.32
C GLU A 235 15.96 -13.01 -11.21
N HIS A 236 14.92 -12.17 -11.24
CA HIS A 236 13.83 -12.23 -10.27
C HIS A 236 12.99 -13.52 -10.37
N GLU A 237 12.76 -14.02 -11.57
CA GLU A 237 12.02 -15.26 -11.83
C GLU A 237 12.69 -16.47 -11.17
N VAL A 238 14.01 -16.63 -11.36
CA VAL A 238 14.72 -17.79 -10.80
C VAL A 238 14.91 -17.69 -9.30
N ALA A 239 14.98 -16.46 -8.78
CA ALA A 239 15.15 -16.18 -7.37
C ALA A 239 13.84 -16.46 -6.61
N ARG A 240 13.54 -17.71 -6.28
CA ARG A 240 12.32 -18.00 -5.52
C ARG A 240 12.44 -17.48 -4.07
N HIS A 241 11.66 -16.45 -3.74
CA HIS A 241 11.73 -15.75 -2.45
C HIS A 241 10.37 -15.38 -1.85
N THR A 242 10.38 -15.02 -0.57
CA THR A 242 9.27 -14.29 0.07
C THR A 242 9.49 -12.79 -0.13
N GLY A 243 8.68 -12.14 -0.97
CA GLY A 243 8.75 -10.69 -1.20
C GLY A 243 7.88 -9.85 -0.25
N GLY A 244 8.00 -8.53 -0.34
CA GLY A 244 7.30 -7.51 0.44
C GLY A 244 5.78 -7.62 0.46
N ARG A 245 5.18 -8.24 -0.56
CA ARG A 245 3.76 -8.60 -0.52
C ARG A 245 3.38 -9.40 0.72
N ALA A 246 4.21 -10.34 1.16
CA ALA A 246 3.94 -11.12 2.36
C ALA A 246 4.18 -10.34 3.66
N TYR A 247 5.12 -9.39 3.65
CA TYR A 247 5.50 -8.60 4.83
C TYR A 247 4.55 -7.45 5.13
N TRP A 248 4.14 -6.73 4.09
CA TRP A 248 3.39 -5.49 4.25
C TRP A 248 2.36 -5.25 3.15
N GLY A 249 2.49 -5.93 2.00
CA GLY A 249 1.65 -5.65 0.82
C GLY A 249 0.35 -6.46 0.73
N GLY A 250 -0.16 -7.01 1.84
CA GLY A 250 -1.46 -7.71 1.88
C GLY A 250 -1.51 -9.06 1.16
N GLY A 251 -0.35 -9.66 0.87
CA GLY A 251 -0.21 -10.97 0.24
C GLY A 251 -0.92 -11.09 -1.11
N ARG A 252 -1.63 -12.20 -1.31
CA ARG A 252 -2.37 -12.48 -2.55
C ARG A 252 -3.56 -11.52 -2.74
N ASP A 253 -4.24 -11.16 -1.66
CA ASP A 253 -5.43 -10.30 -1.73
C ASP A 253 -5.04 -8.85 -2.06
N GLY A 254 -3.93 -8.36 -1.50
CA GLY A 254 -3.32 -7.08 -1.87
C GLY A 254 -2.87 -7.08 -3.32
N ARG A 255 -2.12 -8.10 -3.77
CA ARG A 255 -1.69 -8.28 -5.17
C ARG A 255 -2.84 -8.14 -6.17
N ASN A 256 -3.97 -8.78 -5.89
CA ASN A 256 -5.13 -8.80 -6.77
C ASN A 256 -6.05 -7.57 -6.61
N GLY A 257 -5.65 -6.58 -5.80
CA GLY A 257 -6.45 -5.38 -5.51
C GLY A 257 -7.75 -5.66 -4.76
N LYS A 258 -7.90 -6.86 -4.17
CA LYS A 258 -9.11 -7.26 -3.46
C LYS A 258 -9.30 -6.43 -2.19
N ILE A 259 -8.21 -6.14 -1.47
CA ILE A 259 -8.25 -5.32 -0.25
C ILE A 259 -8.82 -3.92 -0.55
N LYS A 260 -8.24 -3.22 -1.53
CA LYS A 260 -8.72 -1.89 -1.95
C LYS A 260 -10.19 -1.91 -2.37
N ARG A 261 -10.64 -2.93 -3.09
CA ARG A 261 -12.04 -3.09 -3.50
C ARG A 261 -12.99 -3.28 -2.32
N ILE A 262 -12.58 -4.07 -1.32
CA ILE A 262 -13.35 -4.25 -0.09
C ILE A 262 -13.48 -2.91 0.65
N ILE A 263 -12.39 -2.16 0.78
CA ILE A 263 -12.39 -0.84 1.42
C ILE A 263 -13.31 0.13 0.67
N ILE A 264 -13.19 0.24 -0.65
CA ILE A 264 -14.04 1.09 -1.49
C ILE A 264 -15.52 0.73 -1.33
N ASN A 265 -15.87 -0.55 -1.42
CA ASN A 265 -17.25 -1.00 -1.28
C ASN A 265 -17.80 -0.69 0.12
N ARG A 266 -16.98 -0.87 1.15
CA ARG A 266 -17.38 -0.58 2.53
C ARG A 266 -17.63 0.90 2.77
N ILE A 267 -16.77 1.78 2.25
CA ILE A 267 -16.98 3.23 2.33
C ILE A 267 -18.28 3.60 1.57
N ARG A 268 -18.51 3.03 0.39
CA ARG A 268 -19.75 3.27 -0.37
C ARG A 268 -21.01 2.88 0.40
N GLU A 269 -21.01 1.70 1.04
CA GLU A 269 -22.11 1.24 1.90
C GLU A 269 -22.36 2.19 3.07
N LEU A 270 -21.30 2.56 3.79
CA LEU A 270 -21.38 3.36 5.02
C LEU A 270 -21.93 4.76 4.77
N PHE A 271 -21.62 5.35 3.62
CA PHE A 271 -22.06 6.71 3.30
C PHE A 271 -23.26 6.76 2.34
N SER A 272 -23.88 5.61 2.02
CA SER A 272 -24.99 5.53 1.04
C SER A 272 -24.62 6.13 -0.33
N TRP A 273 -23.38 5.98 -0.76
CA TRP A 273 -22.92 6.48 -2.05
C TRP A 273 -23.39 5.54 -3.16
N LYS A 274 -24.56 5.83 -3.72
CA LYS A 274 -24.99 5.27 -5.01
C LYS A 274 -24.49 6.17 -6.11
N GLU A 275 -23.74 5.65 -7.08
CA GLU A 275 -23.20 6.39 -8.24
C GLU A 275 -24.25 7.28 -8.91
#